data_AF-T1AIB1-F1
#
_entry.id   AF-T1AIB1-F1
#
_cell.length_a   1.000
_cell.length_b   1.000
_cell.length_c   1.000
_cell.angle_alpha   90.00
_cell.angle_beta   90.00
_cell.angle_gamma   90.00
#
_symmetry.space_group_name_H-M   'P 1'
#
loop_
_entity.id
_entity.type
_entity.pdbx_description
1 polymer ?
#
loop_
_entity_poly.entity_id
_entity_poly.type
_entity_poly.pdbx_seq_one_letter_code
_entity_poly.pdbx_strand_id
1 'polypeptide(L)'
;TDLLLADEINRSPAKTQAALLEAMEERQVTLDGRSYPLGDRFTVLATQNPIELEGTFPLPEAELDRFLMKLEISYLPPEGEQQLARMVDRGFDPHALSSALNEPVLTRESLAEVRREVLAVTVSDEVLSYLTQVVQATRQAPELAVGASSRATVAL
;
A
#
# COMPACT_ATOMS: atom_id res chain seq x y z
N THR A 1 -4.09 -12.56 -9.08
CA THR A 1 -2.92 -11.92 -8.46
C THR A 1 -3.27 -11.53 -7.05
N ASP A 2 -2.46 -11.91 -6.07
CA ASP A 2 -2.66 -11.51 -4.66
C ASP A 2 -1.95 -10.18 -4.38
N LEU A 3 -0.73 -10.00 -4.89
CA LEU A 3 0.07 -8.80 -4.72
C LEU A 3 0.44 -8.20 -6.08
N LEU A 4 0.18 -6.91 -6.28
CA LEU A 4 0.56 -6.15 -7.47
C LEU A 4 1.51 -5.03 -7.05
N LEU A 5 2.73 -5.03 -7.59
CA LEU A 5 3.65 -3.91 -7.50
C LEU A 5 3.49 -3.05 -8.75
N ALA A 6 2.96 -1.85 -8.59
CA ALA A 6 2.86 -0.83 -9.62
C ALA A 6 4.03 0.14 -9.47
N ASP A 7 5.09 -0.07 -10.24
CA ASP A 7 6.29 0.74 -10.16
C ASP A 7 6.12 2.06 -10.91
N GLU A 8 6.58 3.16 -10.30
CA GLU A 8 6.54 4.53 -10.81
C GLU A 8 5.16 4.92 -11.36
N ILE A 9 4.10 4.76 -10.54
CA ILE A 9 2.71 4.99 -10.99
C ILE A 9 2.51 6.41 -11.54
N ASN A 10 3.31 7.36 -11.07
CA ASN A 10 3.30 8.75 -11.52
C ASN A 10 3.86 8.93 -12.94
N ARG A 11 4.49 7.94 -13.57
CA ARG A 11 4.94 8.00 -14.98
C ARG A 11 3.92 7.42 -15.95
N SER A 12 2.91 6.70 -15.43
CA SER A 12 1.84 6.15 -16.25
C SER A 12 0.83 7.24 -16.65
N PRO A 13 0.23 7.16 -17.85
CA PRO A 13 -0.84 8.07 -18.24
C PRO A 13 -2.02 8.01 -17.25
N ALA A 14 -2.74 9.12 -17.09
CA ALA A 14 -3.89 9.22 -16.19
C ALA A 14 -4.95 8.12 -16.40
N LYS A 15 -5.15 7.66 -17.65
CA LYS A 15 -6.06 6.54 -17.96
C LYS A 15 -5.61 5.21 -17.32
N THR A 16 -4.31 4.94 -17.32
CA THR A 16 -3.73 3.74 -16.71
C THR A 16 -3.81 3.81 -15.19
N GLN A 17 -3.53 4.98 -14.62
CA GLN A 17 -3.70 5.22 -13.18
C GLN A 17 -5.16 4.99 -12.77
N ALA A 18 -6.12 5.60 -13.49
CA ALA A 18 -7.54 5.44 -13.21
C ALA A 18 -7.99 3.97 -13.28
N ALA A 19 -7.51 3.20 -14.26
CA ALA A 19 -7.82 1.77 -14.36
C ALA A 19 -7.30 0.94 -13.17
N LEU A 20 -6.10 1.27 -12.65
CA LEU A 20 -5.57 0.65 -11.44
C LEU A 20 -6.43 0.98 -10.21
N LEU A 21 -6.83 2.25 -10.07
CA LEU A 21 -7.61 2.75 -8.95
C LEU A 21 -9.04 2.18 -8.97
N GLU A 22 -9.64 2.04 -10.15
CA GLU A 22 -10.90 1.33 -10.35
C GLU A 22 -10.78 -0.14 -9.92
N ALA A 23 -9.71 -0.82 -10.34
CA ALA A 23 -9.46 -2.20 -9.92
C ALA A 23 -9.29 -2.36 -8.41
N MET A 24 -8.66 -1.38 -7.74
CA MET A 24 -8.51 -1.34 -6.29
C MET A 24 -9.86 -1.18 -5.57
N GLU A 25 -10.71 -0.29 -6.08
CA GLU A 25 -11.99 0.03 -5.45
C GLU A 25 -13.06 -1.03 -5.70
N GLU A 26 -13.22 -1.44 -6.97
CA GLU A 26 -14.28 -2.36 -7.41
C GLU A 26 -13.88 -3.83 -7.22
N ARG A 27 -12.60 -4.11 -6.92
CA ARG A 27 -12.05 -5.47 -6.82
C ARG A 27 -12.37 -6.35 -8.03
N GLN A 28 -12.40 -5.75 -9.21
CA GLN A 28 -12.62 -6.43 -10.49
C GLN A 28 -11.94 -5.66 -11.61
N VAL A 29 -11.70 -6.33 -12.73
CA VAL A 29 -11.19 -5.71 -13.96
C VAL A 29 -12.15 -6.03 -15.09
N THR A 30 -12.50 -5.03 -15.90
CA THR A 30 -13.36 -5.23 -17.07
C THR A 30 -12.53 -5.23 -18.35
N LEU A 31 -12.65 -6.31 -19.13
CA LEU A 31 -11.99 -6.47 -20.44
C LEU A 31 -13.04 -6.86 -21.47
N ASP A 32 -13.14 -6.11 -22.56
CA ASP A 32 -14.09 -6.33 -23.66
C ASP A 32 -15.55 -6.52 -23.19
N GLY A 33 -15.97 -5.72 -22.22
CA GLY A 33 -17.32 -5.76 -21.65
C GLY A 33 -17.58 -6.93 -20.67
N ARG A 34 -16.56 -7.74 -20.36
CA ARG A 34 -16.63 -8.80 -19.37
C ARG A 34 -15.83 -8.45 -18.13
N SER A 35 -16.47 -8.53 -16.97
CA SER A 35 -15.82 -8.29 -15.67
C SER A 35 -15.21 -9.58 -15.10
N TYR A 36 -14.01 -9.44 -14.55
CA TYR A 36 -13.22 -10.50 -13.94
C TYR A 36 -12.95 -10.11 -12.49
N PRO A 37 -13.44 -10.88 -11.50
CA PRO A 37 -13.23 -10.55 -10.10
C PRO A 37 -11.75 -10.72 -9.73
N LEU A 38 -11.25 -9.82 -8.89
CA LEU A 38 -9.94 -9.94 -8.26
C LEU A 38 -10.06 -10.77 -6.98
N GLY A 39 -8.93 -11.33 -6.56
CA GLY A 39 -8.88 -12.13 -5.33
C GLY A 39 -9.23 -11.30 -4.10
N ASP A 40 -9.76 -11.96 -3.07
CA ASP A 40 -10.11 -11.33 -1.79
C ASP A 40 -8.91 -10.72 -1.03
N ARG A 41 -7.70 -11.09 -1.47
CA ARG A 41 -6.37 -10.67 -0.97
C ARG A 41 -5.66 -9.68 -1.88
N PHE A 42 -6.29 -9.27 -2.98
CA PHE A 42 -5.68 -8.36 -3.95
C PHE A 42 -5.20 -7.08 -3.24
N THR A 43 -3.89 -6.87 -3.26
CA THR A 43 -3.21 -5.76 -2.60
C THR A 43 -2.28 -5.09 -3.60
N VAL A 44 -2.33 -3.76 -3.65
CA VAL A 44 -1.47 -2.96 -4.52
C VAL A 44 -0.42 -2.26 -3.68
N LEU A 45 0.85 -2.43 -4.07
CA LEU A 45 1.94 -1.56 -3.66
C LEU A 45 2.27 -0.67 -4.86
N ALA A 46 2.25 0.63 -4.65
CA ALA A 46 2.60 1.58 -5.69
C ALA A 46 3.80 2.41 -5.25
N THR A 47 4.76 2.60 -6.15
CA THR A 47 5.90 3.49 -5.94
C THR A 47 5.70 4.78 -6.74
N GLN A 48 6.26 5.88 -6.24
CA GLN A 48 6.34 7.14 -6.96
C GLN A 48 7.80 7.60 -6.94
N ASN A 49 8.33 8.00 -8.09
CA ASN A 49 9.65 8.60 -8.17
C ASN A 49 9.53 10.12 -7.91
N PRO A 50 10.11 10.65 -6.81
CA PRO A 50 9.95 12.06 -6.45
C PRO A 50 10.96 12.99 -7.14
N ILE A 51 11.98 12.47 -7.81
CA ILE A 51 13.12 13.25 -8.31
C ILE A 51 12.91 13.69 -9.77
N GLU A 52 12.41 12.79 -10.63
CA GLU A 52 12.20 13.08 -12.04
C GLU A 52 10.76 13.56 -12.28
N LEU A 53 10.58 14.87 -12.46
CA LEU A 53 9.26 15.46 -12.71
C LEU A 53 8.87 15.49 -14.20
N GLU A 54 9.84 15.36 -15.11
CA GLU A 54 9.58 15.39 -16.55
C GLU A 54 8.83 14.13 -17.00
N GLY A 55 7.69 14.32 -17.66
CA GLY A 55 6.84 13.21 -18.10
C GLY A 55 6.07 12.52 -16.97
N THR A 56 5.87 13.18 -15.83
CA THR A 56 5.05 12.65 -14.73
C THR A 56 3.64 13.24 -14.68
N PHE A 57 2.70 12.41 -14.25
CA PHE A 57 1.30 12.70 -13.95
C PHE A 57 1.10 12.44 -12.45
N PRO A 58 1.21 13.48 -11.59
CA PRO A 58 1.02 13.29 -10.16
C PRO A 58 -0.40 12.80 -9.88
N LEU A 59 -0.53 11.91 -8.89
CA LEU A 59 -1.86 11.50 -8.45
C LEU A 59 -2.48 12.63 -7.64
N PRO A 60 -3.71 13.07 -7.97
CA PRO A 60 -4.47 13.99 -7.14
C PRO A 60 -4.64 13.44 -5.72
N GLU A 61 -4.79 14.31 -4.73
CA GLU A 61 -4.96 13.92 -3.32
C GLU A 61 -6.16 12.98 -3.14
N ALA A 62 -7.24 13.21 -3.89
CA ALA A 62 -8.42 12.34 -3.89
C ALA A 62 -8.11 10.91 -4.35
N GLU A 63 -7.12 10.73 -5.22
CA GLU A 63 -6.67 9.41 -5.67
C GLU A 63 -5.71 8.76 -4.69
N LEU A 64 -4.85 9.55 -4.04
CA LEU A 64 -3.98 9.07 -2.96
C LEU A 64 -4.77 8.59 -1.74
N ASP A 65 -5.94 9.18 -1.47
CA ASP A 65 -6.84 8.77 -0.38
C ASP A 65 -7.36 7.32 -0.52
N ARG A 66 -7.21 6.71 -1.71
CA ARG A 66 -7.54 5.29 -1.94
C ARG A 66 -6.47 4.33 -1.40
N PHE A 67 -5.27 4.82 -1.07
CA PHE A 67 -4.21 4.03 -0.47
C PHE A 67 -4.30 4.06 1.05
N LEU A 68 -4.20 2.90 1.69
CA LEU A 68 -4.26 2.78 3.15
C LEU A 68 -3.10 3.50 3.85
N MET A 69 -1.91 3.44 3.27
CA MET A 69 -0.69 4.01 3.83
C MET A 69 0.19 4.57 2.72
N LYS A 70 0.87 5.69 3.03
CA LYS A 70 2.00 6.22 2.25
C LYS A 70 3.27 6.00 3.07
N LEU A 71 4.25 5.34 2.48
CA LEU A 71 5.55 5.09 3.12
C LEU A 71 6.62 5.95 2.44
N GLU A 72 7.36 6.70 3.26
CA GLU A 72 8.55 7.42 2.80
C GLU A 72 9.77 6.53 3.00
N ILE A 73 10.37 6.09 1.90
CA ILE A 73 11.54 5.22 1.90
C ILE A 73 12.77 6.12 1.75
N SER A 74 13.60 6.17 2.79
CA SER A 74 14.90 6.83 2.78
C SER A 74 16.04 5.82 2.66
N TYR A 75 17.25 6.32 2.42
CA TYR A 75 18.46 5.50 2.41
C TYR A 75 18.70 4.85 3.77
N LEU A 76 19.33 3.68 3.76
CA LEU A 76 19.73 3.01 4.99
C LEU A 76 20.79 3.86 5.74
N PRO A 77 20.82 3.82 7.07
CA PRO A 77 21.93 4.38 7.82
C PRO A 77 23.23 3.61 7.50
N PRO A 78 24.42 4.19 7.76
CA PRO A 78 25.70 3.57 7.41
C PRO A 78 25.88 2.13 7.93
N GLU A 79 25.34 1.81 9.10
CA GLU A 79 25.37 0.47 9.67
C GLU A 79 24.55 -0.53 8.84
N GLY A 80 23.39 -0.09 8.35
CA GLY A 80 22.52 -0.88 7.48
C GLY A 80 23.13 -1.10 6.10
N GLU A 81 23.75 -0.08 5.52
CA GLU A 81 24.49 -0.19 4.26
C GLU A 81 25.67 -1.18 4.38
N GLN A 82 26.42 -1.10 5.48
CA GLN A 82 27.50 -2.07 5.75
C GLN A 82 26.97 -3.50 5.90
N GLN A 83 25.83 -3.68 6.57
CA GLN A 83 25.22 -5.00 6.72
C GLN A 83 24.78 -5.55 5.36
N LEU A 84 24.13 -4.73 4.54
CA LEU A 84 23.72 -5.11 3.18
C LEU A 84 24.93 -5.50 2.33
N ALA A 85 25.98 -4.68 2.33
CA ALA A 85 27.22 -4.97 1.61
C ALA A 85 27.85 -6.30 2.06
N ARG A 86 27.90 -6.57 3.36
CA ARG A 86 28.38 -7.86 3.90
C ARG A 86 27.51 -9.03 3.50
N MET A 87 26.19 -8.85 3.39
CA MET A 87 25.29 -9.92 2.91
C MET A 87 25.60 -10.26 1.46
N VAL A 88 25.72 -9.24 0.60
CA VAL A 88 26.05 -9.43 -0.83
C VAL A 88 27.44 -10.05 -1.00
N ASP A 89 28.44 -9.60 -0.25
CA ASP A 89 29.81 -10.18 -0.24
C ASP A 89 29.79 -11.67 0.16
N ARG A 90 28.90 -12.06 1.07
CA ARG A 90 28.68 -13.46 1.49
C ARG A 90 27.82 -14.27 0.51
N GLY A 91 27.49 -13.72 -0.65
CA GLY A 91 26.75 -14.42 -1.71
C GLY A 91 25.23 -14.30 -1.63
N PHE A 92 24.68 -13.35 -0.85
CA PHE A 92 23.26 -13.02 -0.95
C PHE A 92 22.99 -12.36 -2.31
N ASP A 93 22.18 -13.03 -3.14
CA ASP A 93 21.67 -12.48 -4.39
C ASP A 93 20.18 -12.09 -4.22
N PRO A 94 19.86 -10.79 -4.25
CA PRO A 94 18.47 -10.31 -4.19
C PRO A 94 17.57 -10.86 -5.31
N HIS A 95 18.14 -11.25 -6.45
CA HIS A 95 17.39 -11.83 -7.57
C HIS A 95 17.16 -13.32 -7.42
N ALA A 96 17.91 -14.00 -6.54
CA ALA A 96 17.77 -15.42 -6.22
C ALA A 96 17.03 -15.66 -4.90
N LEU A 97 16.13 -14.75 -4.52
CA LEU A 97 15.32 -14.86 -3.29
C LEU A 97 14.65 -16.23 -3.13
N SER A 98 14.21 -16.88 -4.21
CA SER A 98 13.61 -18.22 -4.14
C SER A 98 14.55 -19.30 -3.62
N SER A 99 15.87 -19.11 -3.75
CA SER A 99 16.90 -20.02 -3.20
C SER A 99 17.37 -19.61 -1.80
N ALA A 100 17.16 -18.35 -1.41
CA ALA A 100 17.53 -17.79 -0.12
C ALA A 100 16.38 -17.85 0.92
N LEU A 101 15.13 -17.95 0.45
CA LEU A 101 13.94 -18.03 1.29
C LEU A 101 13.66 -19.50 1.67
N ASN A 102 13.49 -19.74 2.97
CA ASN A 102 13.12 -21.04 3.54
C ASN A 102 11.73 -21.50 3.10
N GLU A 103 11.33 -22.68 3.60
CA GLU A 103 9.95 -23.19 3.54
C GLU A 103 8.91 -22.11 3.92
N PRO A 104 7.73 -22.09 3.28
CA PRO A 104 6.68 -21.12 3.58
C PRO A 104 6.30 -21.13 5.06
N VAL A 105 6.40 -19.97 5.72
CA VAL A 105 6.02 -19.83 7.14
C VAL A 105 4.50 -19.80 7.34
N LEU A 106 3.74 -19.47 6.29
CA LEU A 106 2.27 -19.43 6.29
C LEU A 106 1.72 -20.10 5.03
N THR A 107 0.57 -20.77 5.18
CA THR A 107 -0.22 -21.27 4.06
C THR A 107 -1.34 -20.28 3.70
N ARG A 108 -2.03 -20.56 2.58
CA ARG A 108 -3.16 -19.72 2.16
C ARG A 108 -4.33 -19.81 3.13
N GLU A 109 -4.51 -20.95 3.78
CA GLU A 109 -5.54 -21.24 4.76
C GLU A 109 -5.24 -20.56 6.08
N SER A 110 -3.99 -20.66 6.57
CA SER A 110 -3.58 -20.00 7.80
C SER A 110 -3.65 -18.48 7.68
N LEU A 111 -3.31 -17.91 6.52
CA LEU A 111 -3.48 -16.47 6.27
C LEU A 111 -4.95 -16.04 6.31
N ALA A 112 -5.88 -16.86 5.79
CA ALA A 112 -7.31 -16.57 5.85
C ALA A 112 -7.84 -16.63 7.28
N GLU A 113 -7.31 -17.54 8.10
CA GLU A 113 -7.61 -17.63 9.53
C GLU A 113 -7.13 -16.39 10.30
N VAL A 114 -5.87 -15.99 10.12
CA VAL A 114 -5.33 -14.76 10.72
C VAL A 114 -6.19 -13.55 10.35
N ARG A 115 -6.62 -13.45 9.09
CA ARG A 115 -7.51 -12.36 8.65
C ARG A 115 -8.85 -12.37 9.38
N ARG A 116 -9.45 -13.55 9.62
CA ARG A 116 -10.69 -13.67 10.41
C ARG A 116 -10.48 -13.24 11.86
N GLU A 117 -9.36 -13.63 12.46
CA GLU A 117 -9.02 -13.26 13.84
C GLU A 117 -8.83 -11.76 14.00
N VAL A 118 -8.08 -11.12 13.08
CA VAL A 118 -7.90 -9.65 13.07
C VAL A 118 -9.25 -8.94 12.95
N LEU A 119 -10.15 -9.42 12.09
CA LEU A 119 -11.49 -8.83 11.92
C LEU A 119 -12.43 -9.06 13.13
N ALA A 120 -12.13 -10.04 13.98
CA ALA A 120 -12.89 -10.31 15.20
C ALA A 120 -12.44 -9.44 16.39
N VAL A 121 -11.35 -8.68 16.26
CA VAL A 121 -10.89 -7.75 17.30
C VAL A 121 -11.94 -6.67 17.51
N THR A 122 -12.46 -6.58 18.72
CA THR A 122 -13.38 -5.53 19.12
C THR A 122 -12.63 -4.31 19.63
N VAL A 123 -13.03 -3.13 19.18
CA VAL A 123 -12.47 -1.85 19.61
C VAL A 123 -13.43 -1.21 20.62
N SER A 124 -12.92 -0.64 21.71
CA SER A 124 -13.77 0.01 22.71
C SER A 124 -14.27 1.38 22.24
N ASP A 125 -15.39 1.85 22.79
CA ASP A 125 -15.98 3.15 22.44
C ASP A 125 -15.02 4.31 22.72
N GLU A 126 -14.16 4.20 23.73
CA GLU A 126 -13.13 5.20 24.03
C GLU A 126 -12.08 5.32 22.91
N VAL A 127 -11.65 4.19 22.35
CA VAL A 127 -10.71 4.18 21.22
C VAL A 127 -11.39 4.74 19.97
N LEU A 128 -12.63 4.35 19.68
CA LEU A 128 -13.40 4.91 18.55
C LEU A 128 -13.59 6.43 18.69
N SER A 129 -13.90 6.90 19.91
CA SER A 129 -14.02 8.32 20.23
C SER A 129 -12.68 9.04 20.04
N TYR A 130 -11.57 8.45 20.46
CA TYR A 130 -10.25 9.02 20.26
C TYR A 130 -9.88 9.13 18.77
N LEU A 131 -10.09 8.06 17.99
CA LEU A 131 -9.81 8.05 16.55
C LEU A 131 -10.61 9.11 15.80
N THR A 132 -11.90 9.25 16.12
CA THR A 132 -12.74 10.28 15.51
C THR A 132 -12.32 11.69 15.89
N GLN A 133 -11.88 11.91 17.13
CA GLN A 133 -11.30 13.18 17.57
C GLN A 133 -10.01 13.52 16.82
N VAL A 134 -9.11 12.54 16.60
CA VAL A 134 -7.89 12.74 15.81
C VAL A 134 -8.25 13.15 14.38
N VAL A 135 -9.14 12.41 13.72
CA VAL A 135 -9.58 12.74 12.35
C VAL A 135 -10.23 14.13 12.30
N GLN A 136 -11.09 14.48 13.26
CA GLN A 136 -11.73 15.78 13.32
C GLN A 136 -10.71 16.92 13.54
N ALA A 137 -9.69 16.70 14.36
CA ALA A 137 -8.61 17.67 14.57
C ALA A 137 -7.88 17.97 13.26
N THR A 138 -7.63 16.96 12.40
CA THR A 138 -7.00 17.21 11.09
C THR A 138 -7.84 18.09 10.16
N ARG A 139 -9.17 18.09 10.30
CA ARG A 139 -10.08 18.91 9.48
C ARG A 139 -10.20 20.35 9.95
N GLN A 140 -9.81 20.62 11.19
CA GLN A 140 -9.87 21.94 11.82
C GLN A 140 -8.49 22.60 11.92
N ALA A 141 -7.42 21.85 11.67
CA ALA A 141 -6.04 22.34 11.71
C ALA A 141 -5.79 23.35 10.57
N PRO A 142 -5.46 24.62 10.87
CA PRO A 142 -5.24 25.64 9.85
C PRO A 142 -3.98 25.40 9.00
N GLU A 143 -3.06 24.57 9.47
CA GLU A 143 -1.84 24.20 8.74
C GLU A 143 -2.10 23.18 7.61
N LEU A 144 -3.26 22.52 7.61
CA LEU A 144 -3.61 21.51 6.62
C LEU A 144 -4.57 22.09 5.56
N ALA A 145 -4.21 21.91 4.29
CA ALA A 145 -5.09 22.31 3.17
C ALA A 145 -6.33 21.42 3.07
N VAL A 146 -6.19 20.13 3.42
CA VAL A 146 -7.25 19.12 3.41
C VAL A 146 -7.06 18.22 4.62
N GLY A 147 -8.11 18.05 5.42
CA GLY A 147 -8.12 17.11 6.54
C GLY A 147 -8.37 15.66 6.10
N ALA A 148 -8.16 14.72 7.01
CA ALA A 148 -8.33 13.30 6.72
C ALA A 148 -9.79 12.95 6.34
N SER A 149 -9.94 12.10 5.32
CA SER A 149 -11.23 11.63 4.83
C SER A 149 -11.90 10.66 5.82
N SER A 150 -13.10 10.17 5.50
CA SER A 150 -13.72 9.07 6.24
C SER A 150 -12.97 7.74 6.06
N ARG A 151 -12.18 7.58 4.98
CA ARG A 151 -11.35 6.38 4.79
C ARG A 151 -10.30 6.28 5.89
N ALA A 152 -9.71 7.39 6.31
CA ALA A 152 -8.80 7.42 7.44
C ALA A 152 -9.48 6.94 8.75
N THR A 153 -10.76 7.26 8.97
CA THR A 153 -11.51 6.76 10.15
C THR A 153 -11.72 5.25 10.11
N VAL A 154 -11.93 4.67 8.93
CA VAL A 154 -12.11 3.23 8.75
C VAL A 154 -10.76 2.48 8.79
N ALA A 155 -9.68 3.16 8.42
CA ALA A 155 -8.33 2.63 8.36
C ALA A 155 -7.60 2.57 9.72
N LEU A 156 -7.90 3.52 10.61
CA LEU A 156 -7.34 3.64 11.96
C LEU A 156 -8.09 2.76 12.96
#